data_AF-A0A2J7PSP6-F1
#
_entry.id   AF-A0A2J7PSP6-F1
#
_cell.length_a   1.000
_cell.length_b   1.000
_cell.length_c   1.000
_cell.angle_alpha   90.00
_cell.angle_beta   90.00
_cell.angle_gamma   90.00
#
_symmetry.space_group_name_H-M   'P 1'
#
loop_
_entity.id
_entity.type
_entity.pdbx_description
1 polymer ?
#
loop_
_entity_poly.entity_id
_entity_poly.type
_entity_poly.pdbx_seq_one_letter_code
_entity_poly.pdbx_strand_id
1 'polypeptide(L)'
;MSAKESLGYYEPKKHKPWFDEGCSKLLDQRKHTKLQSLQDPNELNGDNRNNIRCETSRHFRNKKREYLRDKIDEFAMNSKNKNIRDLYRGMHDFKRSYQPSSNLVKDGNGVLLADSHNILNRWRNNFSQLLNVHRVSAVRQTEIHTAEPLVPDPSPFEFESAIARLKRYKSPGSDQIPAERIQAGREILRSKIHYLITSILHKEKVPHRW
;
A
#
# COMPACT_ATOMS: atom_id res chain seq x y z
N MET A 1 -11.75 23.25 -19.96
CA MET A 1 -11.81 21.92 -19.30
C MET A 1 -11.65 22.14 -17.82
N SER A 2 -12.65 21.74 -17.04
CA SER A 2 -12.65 21.96 -15.58
C SER A 2 -11.66 21.01 -14.91
N ALA A 3 -11.02 21.42 -13.81
CA ALA A 3 -10.15 20.55 -13.00
C ALA A 3 -10.87 19.24 -12.57
N LYS A 4 -12.21 19.24 -12.53
CA LYS A 4 -13.05 18.07 -12.31
C LYS A 4 -12.94 16.99 -13.41
N GLU A 5 -12.75 17.39 -14.67
CA GLU A 5 -12.70 16.46 -15.82
C GLU A 5 -11.32 15.84 -16.01
N SER A 6 -10.27 16.49 -15.49
CA SER A 6 -8.88 16.09 -15.70
C SER A 6 -8.26 15.34 -14.51
N LEU A 7 -8.76 15.53 -13.28
CA LEU A 7 -8.13 14.99 -12.07
C LEU A 7 -8.95 13.90 -11.33
N GLY A 8 -10.22 13.69 -11.71
CA GLY A 8 -11.12 12.74 -11.04
C GLY A 8 -11.56 13.18 -9.63
N TYR A 9 -12.47 12.42 -9.03
CA TYR A 9 -12.99 12.69 -7.68
C TYR A 9 -12.03 12.13 -6.62
N TYR A 10 -11.46 13.01 -5.79
CA TYR A 10 -10.79 12.61 -4.54
C TYR A 10 -11.81 12.64 -3.41
N GLU A 11 -12.27 11.46 -2.96
CA GLU A 11 -13.06 11.38 -1.73
C GLU A 11 -12.15 11.67 -0.54
N PRO A 12 -12.46 12.70 0.28
CA PRO A 12 -11.74 12.95 1.51
C PRO A 12 -11.83 11.71 2.40
N LYS A 13 -10.68 11.19 2.84
CA LYS A 13 -10.66 10.07 3.79
C LYS A 13 -11.47 10.45 5.03
N LYS A 14 -12.47 9.64 5.37
CA LYS A 14 -13.31 9.85 6.56
C LYS A 14 -12.42 9.96 7.80
N HIS A 15 -12.48 11.11 8.45
CA HIS A 15 -11.82 11.34 9.74
C HIS A 15 -12.56 10.49 10.79
N LYS A 16 -11.98 9.33 11.12
CA LYS A 16 -12.52 8.26 12.00
C LYS A 16 -13.48 7.29 11.28
N PRO A 17 -12.97 6.17 10.73
CA PRO A 17 -13.79 5.18 10.02
C PRO A 17 -14.92 4.56 10.84
N TRP A 18 -14.78 4.51 12.17
CA TRP A 18 -15.76 3.95 13.10
C TRP A 18 -16.89 4.91 13.49
N PHE A 19 -16.80 6.19 13.10
CA PHE A 19 -17.79 7.20 13.46
C PHE A 19 -18.93 7.19 12.42
N ASP A 20 -20.04 6.56 12.80
CA ASP A 20 -21.21 6.37 11.95
C ASP A 20 -22.31 7.43 12.19
N GLU A 21 -23.40 7.34 11.43
CA GLU A 21 -24.55 8.25 11.55
C GLU A 21 -25.20 8.18 12.94
N GLY A 22 -25.20 7.00 13.57
CA GLY A 22 -25.65 6.83 14.95
C GLY A 22 -24.81 7.63 15.93
N CYS A 23 -23.49 7.67 15.74
CA CYS A 23 -22.60 8.50 16.54
C CYS A 23 -22.88 10.00 16.36
N SER A 24 -23.19 10.45 15.15
CA SER A 24 -23.60 11.84 14.88
C SER A 24 -24.88 12.20 15.63
N LYS A 25 -25.92 11.36 15.53
CA LYS A 25 -27.21 11.59 16.21
C LYS A 25 -27.06 11.72 17.72
N LEU A 26 -26.30 10.82 18.35
CA LEU A 26 -26.02 10.89 19.79
C LEU A 26 -25.20 12.13 20.17
N LEU A 27 -24.26 12.55 19.32
CA LEU A 27 -23.50 13.77 19.55
C LEU A 27 -24.40 15.01 19.53
N ASP A 28 -25.35 15.06 18.60
CA ASP A 28 -26.27 16.19 18.48
C ASP A 28 -27.30 16.20 19.61
N GLN A 29 -27.82 15.03 20.00
CA GLN A 29 -28.65 14.89 21.20
C GLN A 29 -27.92 15.40 22.45
N ARG A 30 -26.65 15.00 22.63
CA ARG A 30 -25.82 15.48 23.74
C ARG A 30 -25.64 17.00 23.73
N LYS A 31 -25.49 17.63 22.55
CA LYS A 31 -25.42 19.09 22.43
C LYS A 31 -26.74 19.74 22.82
N HIS A 32 -27.87 19.21 22.35
CA HIS A 32 -29.20 19.73 22.68
C HIS A 32 -29.51 19.63 24.17
N THR A 33 -29.30 18.47 24.79
CA THR A 33 -29.55 18.29 26.24
C THR A 33 -28.63 19.20 27.07
N LYS A 34 -27.40 19.46 26.60
CA LYS A 34 -26.52 20.44 27.25
C LYS A 34 -27.11 21.86 27.17
N LEU A 35 -27.63 22.27 26.01
CA LEU A 35 -28.25 23.59 25.85
C LEU A 35 -29.52 23.73 26.71
N GLN A 36 -30.39 22.72 26.72
CA GLN A 36 -31.59 22.70 27.55
C GLN A 36 -31.26 22.84 29.04
N SER A 37 -30.27 22.09 29.53
CA SER A 37 -29.81 22.19 30.93
C SER A 37 -29.17 23.54 31.28
N LEU A 38 -28.67 24.31 30.30
CA LEU A 38 -28.16 25.66 30.52
C LEU A 38 -29.29 26.71 30.52
N GLN A 39 -30.36 26.47 29.75
CA GLN A 39 -31.52 27.36 29.67
C GLN A 39 -32.44 27.20 30.88
N ASP A 40 -32.64 25.96 31.35
CA ASP A 40 -33.47 25.63 32.52
C ASP A 40 -32.68 24.71 33.48
N PRO A 41 -31.94 25.30 34.43
CA PRO A 41 -31.17 24.55 35.41
C PRO A 41 -32.10 23.93 36.46
N ASN A 42 -32.40 22.63 36.30
CA ASN A 42 -33.10 21.82 37.30
C ASN A 42 -32.41 20.45 37.47
N GLU A 43 -32.74 19.75 38.55
CA GLU A 43 -32.13 18.45 38.91
C GLU A 43 -32.40 17.38 37.82
N LEU A 44 -33.64 17.29 37.33
CA LEU A 44 -34.05 16.35 36.28
C LEU A 44 -33.27 16.57 34.96
N ASN A 45 -33.05 17.83 34.57
CA ASN A 45 -32.29 18.24 33.40
C ASN A 45 -30.79 17.97 33.60
N GLY A 46 -30.29 18.15 34.83
CA GLY A 46 -28.94 17.77 35.23
C GLY A 46 -28.69 16.27 35.10
N ASP A 47 -29.62 15.46 35.61
CA ASP A 47 -29.58 14.00 35.54
C ASP A 47 -29.71 13.48 34.12
N ASN A 48 -30.67 14.02 33.34
CA ASN A 48 -30.82 13.69 31.93
C ASN A 48 -29.54 14.03 31.13
N ARG A 49 -28.94 15.21 31.35
CA ARG A 49 -27.66 15.59 30.72
C ARG A 49 -26.55 14.60 31.08
N ASN A 50 -26.47 14.19 32.35
CA ASN A 50 -25.49 13.22 32.80
C ASN A 50 -25.72 11.85 32.16
N ASN A 51 -26.97 11.39 32.10
CA ASN A 51 -27.33 10.12 31.48
C ASN A 51 -26.95 10.09 29.99
N ILE A 52 -27.41 11.07 29.20
CA ILE A 52 -27.09 11.18 27.77
C ILE A 52 -25.57 11.27 27.54
N ARG A 53 -24.84 11.99 28.40
CA ARG A 53 -23.37 12.05 28.34
C ARG A 53 -22.73 10.67 28.55
N CYS A 54 -23.21 9.92 29.55
CA CYS A 54 -22.73 8.57 29.86
C CYS A 54 -23.05 7.58 28.74
N GLU A 55 -24.28 7.58 28.24
CA GLU A 55 -24.74 6.75 27.12
C GLU A 55 -23.95 7.03 25.85
N THR A 56 -23.82 8.30 25.46
CA THR A 56 -23.03 8.71 24.29
C THR A 56 -21.57 8.25 24.42
N SER A 57 -20.98 8.42 25.60
CA SER A 57 -19.59 8.00 25.85
C SER A 57 -19.43 6.47 25.86
N ARG A 58 -20.45 5.74 26.33
CA ARG A 58 -20.49 4.26 26.26
C ARG A 58 -20.60 3.82 24.80
N HIS A 59 -21.47 4.43 24.02
CA HIS A 59 -21.66 4.13 22.61
C HIS A 59 -20.38 4.33 21.80
N PHE A 60 -19.71 5.50 21.95
CA PHE A 60 -18.46 5.77 21.24
C PHE A 60 -17.34 4.79 21.63
N ARG A 61 -17.25 4.40 22.90
CA ARG A 61 -16.29 3.39 23.35
C ARG A 61 -16.58 2.02 22.73
N ASN A 62 -17.85 1.64 22.64
CA ASN A 62 -18.26 0.38 22.03
C ASN A 62 -17.96 0.36 20.53
N LYS A 63 -18.34 1.40 19.79
CA LYS A 63 -18.06 1.53 18.35
C LYS A 63 -16.57 1.52 18.04
N LYS A 64 -15.77 2.24 18.84
CA LYS A 64 -14.31 2.19 18.72
C LYS A 64 -13.76 0.78 18.99
N ARG A 65 -14.31 0.05 19.98
CA ARG A 65 -13.89 -1.32 20.31
C ARG A 65 -14.27 -2.32 19.22
N GLU A 66 -15.46 -2.20 18.65
CA GLU A 66 -15.93 -2.99 17.50
C GLU A 66 -14.98 -2.84 16.32
N TYR A 67 -14.70 -1.59 15.91
CA TYR A 67 -13.73 -1.31 14.85
C TYR A 67 -12.33 -1.90 15.12
N LEU A 68 -11.86 -1.85 16.37
CA LEU A 68 -10.57 -2.45 16.73
C LEU A 68 -10.58 -3.98 16.61
N ARG A 69 -11.69 -4.63 16.97
CA ARG A 69 -11.85 -6.09 16.79
C ARG A 69 -11.85 -6.44 15.32
N ASP A 70 -12.63 -5.75 14.50
CA ASP A 70 -12.69 -5.98 13.06
C ASP A 70 -11.32 -5.84 12.40
N LYS A 71 -10.50 -4.87 12.85
CA LYS A 71 -9.13 -4.70 12.36
C LYS A 71 -8.19 -5.82 12.79
N ILE A 72 -8.33 -6.32 14.01
CA ILE A 72 -7.55 -7.48 14.49
C ILE A 72 -7.92 -8.72 13.67
N ASP A 73 -9.22 -8.93 13.42
CA ASP A 73 -9.70 -10.06 12.63
C ASP A 73 -9.23 -9.97 11.18
N GLU A 74 -9.26 -8.78 10.57
CA GLU A 74 -8.68 -8.52 9.23
C GLU A 74 -7.19 -8.90 9.18
N PHE A 75 -6.40 -8.51 10.19
CA PHE A 75 -4.98 -8.86 10.27
C PHE A 75 -4.77 -10.37 10.47
N ALA A 76 -5.58 -11.02 11.31
CA ALA A 76 -5.53 -12.45 11.52
C ALA A 76 -5.84 -13.23 10.22
N MET A 77 -6.85 -12.79 9.46
CA MET A 77 -7.20 -13.38 8.17
C MET A 77 -6.10 -13.18 7.13
N ASN A 78 -5.52 -11.97 7.03
CA ASN A 78 -4.40 -11.71 6.13
C ASN A 78 -3.17 -12.58 6.46
N SER A 79 -2.88 -12.78 7.75
CA SER A 79 -1.82 -13.70 8.19
C SER A 79 -2.10 -15.15 7.76
N LYS A 80 -3.31 -15.66 8.06
CA LYS A 80 -3.74 -17.02 7.70
C LYS A 80 -3.65 -17.28 6.19
N ASN A 81 -4.03 -16.28 5.39
CA ASN A 81 -4.02 -16.36 3.92
C ASN A 81 -2.64 -16.07 3.31
N LYS A 82 -1.58 -15.90 4.12
CA LYS A 82 -0.23 -15.52 3.70
C LYS A 82 -0.20 -14.24 2.85
N ASN A 83 -1.16 -13.34 3.06
CA ASN A 83 -1.22 -12.03 2.41
C ASN A 83 -0.38 -11.00 3.19
N ILE A 84 0.94 -11.22 3.16
CA ILE A 84 1.92 -10.47 3.94
C ILE A 84 1.90 -8.97 3.60
N ARG A 85 1.67 -8.63 2.31
CA ARG A 85 1.65 -7.25 1.85
C ARG A 85 0.51 -6.45 2.47
N ASP A 86 -0.69 -7.02 2.47
CA ASP A 86 -1.88 -6.33 3.01
C ASP A 86 -1.83 -6.27 4.53
N LEU A 87 -1.26 -7.30 5.18
CA LEU A 87 -0.97 -7.29 6.62
C LEU A 87 -0.07 -6.11 7.00
N TYR A 88 1.11 -5.98 6.37
CA TYR A 88 2.04 -4.90 6.69
C TYR A 88 1.49 -3.53 6.30
N ARG A 89 0.80 -3.42 5.15
CA ARG A 89 0.16 -2.16 4.74
C ARG A 89 -0.89 -1.73 5.76
N GLY A 90 -1.78 -2.64 6.15
CA GLY A 90 -2.81 -2.38 7.14
C GLY A 90 -2.25 -2.03 8.51
N MET A 91 -1.23 -2.75 8.99
CA MET A 91 -0.53 -2.44 10.24
C MET A 91 0.16 -1.08 10.20
N HIS A 92 0.84 -0.78 9.08
CA HIS A 92 1.49 0.52 8.89
C HIS A 92 0.46 1.64 8.93
N ASP A 93 -0.62 1.53 8.15
CA ASP A 93 -1.69 2.54 8.11
C ASP A 93 -2.41 2.67 9.46
N PHE A 94 -2.55 1.58 10.21
CA PHE A 94 -3.14 1.59 11.55
C PHE A 94 -2.23 2.27 12.58
N LYS A 95 -0.91 2.01 12.54
CA LYS A 95 0.08 2.66 13.41
C LYS A 95 0.35 4.10 13.01
N ARG A 96 0.07 4.46 11.75
CA ARG A 96 0.31 5.78 11.20
C ARG A 96 -0.48 6.81 11.99
N SER A 97 0.24 7.49 12.87
CA SER A 97 -0.25 8.65 13.60
C SER A 97 -0.43 9.82 12.63
N TYR A 98 -1.16 10.85 13.03
CA TYR A 98 -1.17 12.10 12.28
C TYR A 98 0.26 12.62 12.14
N GLN A 99 0.79 12.56 10.92
CA GLN A 99 2.03 13.20 10.55
C GLN A 99 1.66 14.41 9.70
N PRO A 100 1.93 15.63 10.17
CA PRO A 100 1.80 16.80 9.32
C PRO A 100 2.74 16.62 8.13
N SER A 101 2.19 16.48 6.93
CA SER A 101 2.99 16.54 5.72
C SER A 101 3.35 18.00 5.48
N SER A 102 4.55 18.41 5.87
CA SER A 102 5.08 19.70 5.46
C SER A 102 5.66 19.57 4.05
N ASN A 103 5.16 20.35 3.09
CA ASN A 103 5.76 20.46 1.76
C ASN A 103 7.02 21.35 1.79
N LEU A 104 7.86 21.20 2.82
CA LEU A 104 9.07 22.00 3.02
C LEU A 104 10.29 21.19 2.58
N VAL A 105 11.11 21.77 1.70
CA VAL A 105 12.34 21.14 1.20
C VAL A 105 13.52 22.03 1.54
N LYS A 106 14.62 21.47 2.04
CA LYS A 106 15.86 22.23 2.26
C LYS A 106 16.63 22.43 0.95
N ASP A 107 17.10 23.64 0.71
CA ASP A 107 18.01 23.93 -0.39
C ASP A 107 19.44 23.40 -0.10
N GLY A 108 20.39 23.69 -0.99
CA GLY A 108 21.80 23.29 -0.81
C GLY A 108 22.50 23.96 0.37
N ASN A 109 21.96 25.08 0.87
CA ASN A 109 22.50 25.89 1.95
C ASN A 109 21.77 25.66 3.29
N GLY A 110 20.77 24.76 3.31
CA GLY A 110 19.99 24.41 4.50
C GLY A 110 18.74 25.26 4.73
N VAL A 111 18.38 26.17 3.82
CA VAL A 111 17.19 27.03 3.90
C VAL A 111 15.94 26.27 3.50
N LEU A 112 14.85 26.44 4.25
CA LEU A 112 13.57 25.80 3.97
C LEU A 112 12.81 26.51 2.84
N LEU A 113 12.50 25.77 1.78
CA LEU A 113 11.69 26.19 0.65
C LEU A 113 10.25 25.68 0.85
N ALA A 114 9.28 26.59 0.82
CA ALA A 114 7.84 26.29 0.85
C ALA A 114 7.15 26.49 -0.51
N ASP A 115 7.78 27.24 -1.41
CA ASP A 115 7.24 27.56 -2.72
C ASP A 115 7.39 26.39 -3.71
N SER A 116 6.31 26.10 -4.44
CA SER A 116 6.23 24.96 -5.36
C SER A 116 7.27 25.05 -6.49
N HIS A 117 7.50 26.24 -7.05
CA HIS A 117 8.44 26.42 -8.14
C HIS A 117 9.89 26.17 -7.68
N ASN A 118 10.25 26.73 -6.51
CA ASN A 118 11.57 26.53 -5.92
C ASN A 118 11.83 25.06 -5.53
N ILE A 119 10.81 24.37 -5.01
CA ILE A 119 10.90 22.93 -4.71
C ILE A 119 11.15 22.12 -5.99
N LEU A 120 10.44 22.40 -7.08
CA LEU A 120 10.63 21.72 -8.36
C LEU A 120 12.03 21.95 -8.94
N ASN A 121 12.53 23.19 -8.89
CA ASN A 121 13.88 23.51 -9.34
C ASN A 121 14.94 22.79 -8.47
N ARG A 122 14.72 22.68 -7.15
CA ARG A 122 15.59 21.93 -6.25
C ARG A 122 15.65 20.45 -6.62
N TRP A 123 14.50 19.82 -6.90
CA TRP A 123 14.44 18.43 -7.37
C TRP A 123 15.15 18.24 -8.70
N ARG A 124 14.90 19.12 -9.69
CA ARG A 124 15.58 19.09 -10.99
C ARG A 124 17.10 19.11 -10.81
N ASN A 125 17.60 20.04 -10.02
CA ASN A 125 19.04 20.19 -9.79
C ASN A 125 19.62 18.96 -9.07
N ASN A 126 18.93 18.43 -8.05
CA ASN A 126 19.39 17.24 -7.33
C ASN A 126 19.47 15.99 -8.23
N PHE A 127 18.43 15.71 -9.02
CA PHE A 127 18.47 14.57 -9.96
C PHE A 127 19.50 14.76 -11.07
N SER A 128 19.68 15.98 -11.58
CA SER A 128 20.72 16.25 -12.57
C SER A 128 22.13 15.94 -12.04
N GLN A 129 22.42 16.28 -10.78
CA GLN A 129 23.70 16.00 -10.14
C GLN A 129 23.87 14.52 -9.84
N LEU A 130 22.80 13.84 -9.40
CA LEU A 130 22.86 12.43 -9.02
C LEU A 130 22.97 11.48 -10.23
N LEU A 131 22.23 11.77 -11.31
CA LEU A 131 22.08 10.86 -12.44
C LEU A 131 23.06 11.14 -13.58
N ASN A 132 23.55 12.37 -13.73
CA ASN A 132 24.51 12.72 -14.79
C ASN A 132 25.97 12.60 -14.34
N VAL A 133 26.25 11.74 -13.36
CA VAL A 133 27.63 11.41 -12.99
C VAL A 133 28.18 10.43 -14.02
N HIS A 134 29.26 10.82 -14.71
CA HIS A 134 29.95 9.95 -15.66
C HIS A 134 30.59 8.77 -14.91
N ARG A 135 29.84 7.67 -14.77
CA ARG A 135 30.38 6.41 -14.26
C ARG A 135 31.05 5.69 -15.42
N VAL A 136 32.38 5.76 -15.46
CA VAL A 136 33.18 4.84 -16.29
C VAL A 136 33.11 3.46 -15.62
N SER A 137 32.02 2.72 -15.82
CA SER A 137 32.01 1.30 -15.49
C SER A 137 32.51 0.53 -16.71
N ALA A 138 33.82 0.34 -16.78
CA ALA A 138 34.38 -0.74 -17.57
C ALA A 138 34.00 -2.06 -16.88
N VAL A 139 32.77 -2.52 -17.11
CA VAL A 139 32.38 -3.89 -16.78
C VAL A 139 33.15 -4.78 -17.74
N ARG A 140 34.31 -5.26 -17.32
CA ARG A 140 34.97 -6.37 -18.00
C ARG A 140 34.09 -7.59 -17.76
N GLN A 141 33.32 -7.98 -18.78
CA GLN A 141 32.74 -9.31 -18.84
C GLN A 141 33.92 -10.27 -19.01
N THR A 142 34.39 -10.83 -17.90
CA THR A 142 35.23 -12.02 -17.94
C THR A 142 34.33 -13.19 -18.33
N GLU A 143 34.48 -13.66 -19.58
CA GLU A 143 33.98 -14.97 -20.00
C GLU A 143 34.67 -16.04 -19.15
N ILE A 144 33.91 -16.63 -18.24
CA ILE A 144 34.35 -17.77 -17.44
C ILE A 144 33.96 -19.01 -18.24
N HIS A 145 34.91 -19.60 -18.96
CA HIS A 145 34.71 -20.91 -19.56
C HIS A 145 34.69 -21.97 -18.45
N THR A 146 33.51 -22.49 -18.17
CA THR A 146 33.32 -23.65 -17.28
C THR A 146 32.86 -24.81 -18.14
N ALA A 147 33.35 -26.02 -17.87
CA ALA A 147 32.83 -27.23 -18.53
C ALA A 147 31.35 -27.40 -18.12
N GLU A 148 30.44 -27.25 -19.07
CA GLU A 148 29.01 -27.33 -18.80
C GLU A 148 28.60 -28.78 -18.49
N PRO A 149 28.04 -29.06 -17.31
CA PRO A 149 27.45 -30.36 -17.01
C PRO A 149 26.25 -30.60 -17.93
N LEU A 150 26.06 -31.85 -18.37
CA LEU A 150 24.85 -32.25 -19.10
C LEU A 150 23.64 -32.13 -18.15
N VAL A 151 22.87 -31.04 -18.28
CA VAL A 151 21.67 -30.81 -17.45
C VAL A 151 20.49 -31.57 -18.07
N PRO A 152 19.81 -32.45 -17.33
CA PRO A 152 18.62 -33.13 -17.84
C PRO A 152 17.46 -32.15 -18.06
N ASP A 153 16.54 -32.51 -18.94
CA ASP A 153 15.37 -31.70 -19.23
C ASP A 153 14.52 -31.46 -17.96
N PRO A 154 14.04 -30.23 -17.73
CA PRO A 154 13.24 -29.92 -16.55
C PRO A 154 11.91 -30.68 -16.61
N SER A 155 11.66 -31.50 -15.59
CA SER A 155 10.41 -32.25 -15.50
C SER A 155 9.22 -31.30 -15.30
N PRO A 156 8.00 -31.66 -15.76
CA PRO A 156 6.80 -30.87 -15.49
C PRO A 156 6.56 -30.62 -13.99
N PHE A 157 6.92 -31.60 -13.15
CA PHE A 157 6.81 -31.48 -11.69
C PHE A 157 7.77 -30.43 -11.11
N GLU A 158 9.04 -30.43 -11.52
CA GLU A 158 10.01 -29.41 -11.10
C GLU A 158 9.59 -28.03 -11.57
N PHE A 159 9.07 -27.93 -12.78
CA PHE A 159 8.56 -26.68 -13.34
C PHE A 159 7.39 -26.12 -12.53
N GLU A 160 6.40 -26.96 -12.20
CA GLU A 160 5.27 -26.57 -11.35
C GLU A 160 5.72 -26.15 -9.94
N SER A 161 6.65 -26.91 -9.35
CA SER A 161 7.25 -26.57 -8.06
C SER A 161 8.00 -25.24 -8.11
N ALA A 162 8.70 -24.95 -9.22
CA ALA A 162 9.40 -23.68 -9.43
C ALA A 162 8.42 -22.50 -9.55
N ILE A 163 7.33 -22.64 -10.32
CA ILE A 163 6.27 -21.61 -10.41
C ILE A 163 5.69 -21.33 -9.03
N ALA A 164 5.36 -22.38 -8.26
CA ALA A 164 4.80 -22.25 -6.92
C ALA A 164 5.74 -21.52 -5.95
N ARG A 165 7.06 -21.67 -6.13
CA ARG A 165 8.10 -21.02 -5.31
C ARG A 165 8.40 -19.57 -5.71
N LEU A 166 7.86 -19.07 -6.83
CA LEU A 166 8.07 -17.68 -7.23
C LEU A 166 7.57 -16.71 -6.14
N LYS A 167 8.41 -15.72 -5.82
CA LYS A 167 8.06 -14.69 -4.83
C LYS A 167 7.08 -13.70 -5.45
N ARG A 168 5.93 -13.54 -4.79
CA ARG A 168 4.93 -12.52 -5.13
C ARG A 168 5.42 -11.13 -4.72
N TYR A 169 4.89 -10.11 -5.38
CA TYR A 169 5.11 -8.68 -5.15
C TYR A 169 6.56 -8.23 -5.36
N LYS A 170 7.27 -8.92 -6.26
CA LYS A 170 8.55 -8.44 -6.80
C LYS A 170 8.30 -7.56 -8.01
N SER A 171 9.20 -6.61 -8.24
CA SER A 171 9.20 -5.81 -9.46
C SER A 171 9.29 -6.77 -10.65
N PRO A 172 8.44 -6.59 -11.68
CA PRO A 172 8.55 -7.40 -12.89
C PRO A 172 9.90 -7.14 -13.57
N GLY A 173 10.29 -8.07 -14.43
CA GLY A 173 11.49 -7.92 -15.25
C GLY A 173 11.30 -6.85 -16.33
N SER A 174 12.22 -6.84 -17.28
CA SER A 174 12.09 -6.02 -18.49
C SER A 174 10.82 -6.35 -19.30
N ASP A 175 10.33 -7.59 -19.18
CA ASP A 175 9.09 -8.09 -19.77
C ASP A 175 7.81 -7.45 -19.20
N GLN A 176 7.89 -6.71 -18.08
CA GLN A 176 6.74 -6.17 -17.35
C GLN A 176 5.73 -7.24 -16.89
N ILE A 177 6.14 -8.52 -16.80
CA ILE A 177 5.28 -9.63 -16.36
C ILE A 177 5.59 -9.94 -14.89
N PRO A 178 4.64 -9.70 -13.97
CA PRO A 178 4.83 -10.04 -12.57
C PRO A 178 4.60 -11.55 -12.33
N ALA A 179 5.31 -12.11 -11.36
CA ALA A 179 5.25 -13.53 -11.00
C ALA A 179 3.81 -14.01 -10.69
N GLU A 180 2.97 -13.13 -10.14
CA GLU A 180 1.59 -13.41 -9.81
C GLU A 180 0.75 -13.78 -11.04
N ARG A 181 1.04 -13.20 -12.20
CA ARG A 181 0.34 -13.54 -13.45
C ARG A 181 0.71 -14.94 -13.93
N ILE A 182 1.98 -15.32 -13.76
CA ILE A 182 2.47 -16.65 -14.10
C ILE A 182 1.85 -17.69 -13.15
N GLN A 183 1.83 -17.41 -11.85
CA GLN A 183 1.23 -18.30 -10.84
C GLN A 183 -0.28 -18.48 -11.02
N ALA A 184 -1.01 -17.39 -11.34
CA ALA A 184 -2.44 -17.42 -11.65
C ALA A 184 -2.75 -18.01 -13.04
N GLY A 185 -1.73 -18.24 -13.86
CA GLY A 185 -1.85 -18.88 -15.16
C GLY A 185 -2.46 -20.26 -15.04
N ARG A 186 -3.45 -20.54 -15.89
CA ARG A 186 -4.01 -21.90 -16.07
C ARG A 186 -3.04 -22.78 -16.85
N GLU A 187 -3.34 -24.07 -16.90
CA GLU A 187 -2.54 -25.12 -17.57
C GLU A 187 -1.97 -24.68 -18.93
N ILE A 188 -2.80 -24.09 -19.80
CA ILE A 188 -2.38 -23.63 -21.14
C ILE A 188 -1.19 -22.67 -21.09
N LEU A 189 -1.18 -21.72 -20.16
CA LEU A 189 -0.05 -20.78 -20.01
C LEU A 189 1.20 -21.52 -19.51
N ARG A 190 1.01 -22.41 -18.54
CA ARG A 190 2.09 -23.19 -17.94
C ARG A 190 2.74 -24.13 -18.94
N SER A 191 1.96 -24.86 -19.74
CA SER A 191 2.48 -25.74 -20.80
C SER A 191 3.25 -24.95 -21.86
N LYS A 192 2.78 -23.74 -22.24
CA LYS A 192 3.51 -22.88 -23.20
C LYS A 192 4.84 -22.38 -22.64
N ILE A 193 4.88 -21.99 -21.37
CA ILE A 193 6.12 -21.55 -20.71
C ILE A 193 7.09 -22.73 -20.57
N HIS A 194 6.62 -23.90 -20.15
CA HIS A 194 7.43 -25.11 -20.07
C HIS A 194 8.05 -25.46 -21.43
N TYR A 195 7.23 -25.50 -22.49
CA TYR A 195 7.70 -25.73 -23.86
C TYR A 195 8.75 -24.69 -24.30
N LEU A 196 8.55 -23.41 -23.97
CA LEU A 196 9.49 -22.35 -24.30
C LEU A 196 10.84 -22.57 -23.61
N ILE A 197 10.84 -22.90 -22.31
CA ILE A 197 12.07 -23.16 -21.54
C ILE A 197 12.81 -24.37 -22.11
N THR A 198 12.13 -25.48 -22.36
CA THR A 198 12.73 -26.67 -22.96
C THR A 198 13.28 -26.39 -24.36
N SER A 199 12.54 -25.59 -25.16
CA SER A 199 13.01 -25.18 -26.48
C SER A 199 14.26 -24.31 -26.44
N ILE A 200 14.38 -23.42 -25.45
CA ILE A 200 15.57 -22.58 -25.24
C ILE A 200 16.75 -23.47 -24.80
N LEU A 201 16.51 -24.43 -23.90
CA LEU A 201 17.54 -25.37 -23.44
C LEU A 201 18.11 -26.21 -24.58
N HIS A 202 17.27 -26.74 -25.47
CA HIS A 202 17.73 -27.56 -26.60
C HIS A 202 18.36 -26.77 -27.74
N LYS A 203 17.88 -25.55 -28.00
CA LYS A 203 18.36 -24.74 -29.13
C LYS A 203 19.47 -23.78 -28.76
N GLU A 204 19.71 -23.58 -27.46
CA GLU A 204 20.63 -22.60 -26.89
C GLU A 204 20.44 -21.18 -27.47
N LYS A 205 19.21 -20.86 -27.88
CA LYS A 205 18.85 -19.59 -28.55
C LYS A 205 17.73 -18.91 -27.80
N VAL A 206 18.06 -17.77 -27.18
CA VAL A 206 17.09 -16.89 -26.55
C VAL A 206 16.41 -16.03 -27.63
N PRO A 207 15.07 -15.89 -27.62
CA PRO A 207 14.38 -15.00 -28.55
C PRO A 207 14.87 -13.55 -28.43
N HIS A 208 15.08 -12.88 -29.56
CA HIS A 208 15.59 -11.49 -29.61
C HIS A 208 14.63 -10.44 -29.01
N ARG A 209 13.36 -10.78 -28.76
CA ARG A 209 12.38 -9.93 -28.08
C ARG A 209 11.55 -10.76 -27.10
N TRP A 210 11.33 -10.20 -25.91
CA TRP A 210 10.55 -10.75 -24.81
C TRP A 210 9.30 -9.89 -24.62
#